data_AF-J9DV86-F1
#
_entry.id   AF-J9DV86-F1
#
_cell.length_a   1.000
_cell.length_b   1.000
_cell.length_c   1.000
_cell.angle_alpha   90.00
_cell.angle_beta   90.00
_cell.angle_gamma   90.00
#
_symmetry.space_group_name_H-M   'P 1'
#
loop_
_entity.id
_entity.type
_entity.pdbx_description
1 polymer ?
#
loop_
_entity_poly.entity_id
_entity_poly.type
_entity_poly.pdbx_seq_one_letter_code
_entity_poly.pdbx_strand_id
1 'polypeptide(L)'
;MVNYEESSLLQLFDNLHEKFKKSAAFIIRSSFALFENHWANISKPTDIDFNVFTNISLENYIWPAGFRSKVVMIPEYIYSTHVHQVLQPEPGKVVTTVPPETALVFHLRRVMRDKLWSSNTTVKTNALARFIDPCNKSWKKSIEK
;
A
#
# COMPACT_ATOMS: atom_id res chain seq x y z
N MET A 1 7.39 11.31 12.51
CA MET A 1 6.14 10.72 12.03
C MET A 1 5.94 11.26 10.60
N VAL A 2 5.88 10.39 9.59
CA VAL A 2 5.61 10.85 8.20
C VAL A 2 4.12 11.16 8.12
N ASN A 3 3.77 12.40 7.80
CA ASN A 3 2.39 12.84 7.69
C ASN A 3 2.00 12.80 6.22
N TYR A 4 1.07 11.91 5.85
CA TYR A 4 0.59 11.81 4.47
C TYR A 4 -0.64 12.71 4.30
N GLU A 5 -0.57 13.66 3.37
CA GLU A 5 -1.75 14.45 3.01
C GLU A 5 -2.82 13.55 2.39
N GLU A 6 -4.08 13.84 2.71
CA GLU A 6 -5.20 13.09 2.14
C GLU A 6 -5.45 13.55 0.70
N SER A 7 -5.14 12.66 -0.24
CA SER A 7 -5.50 12.83 -1.65
C SER A 7 -6.09 11.54 -2.19
N SER A 8 -6.97 11.65 -3.19
CA SER A 8 -7.40 10.46 -3.92
C SER A 8 -6.22 9.85 -4.69
N LEU A 9 -6.31 8.55 -5.01
CA LEU A 9 -5.30 7.88 -5.84
C LEU A 9 -5.19 8.52 -7.23
N LEU A 10 -6.32 8.94 -7.80
CA LEU A 10 -6.36 9.62 -9.10
C LEU A 10 -5.64 10.97 -9.05
N GLN A 11 -5.96 11.79 -8.06
CA GLN A 11 -5.30 13.10 -7.86
C GLN A 11 -3.79 12.97 -7.65
N LEU A 12 -3.35 11.93 -6.93
CA LEU A 12 -1.92 11.63 -6.80
C LEU A 12 -1.29 11.37 -8.19
N PHE A 13 -1.93 10.58 -9.04
CA PHE A 13 -1.41 10.29 -10.37
C PHE A 13 -1.47 11.47 -11.33
N ASP A 14 -2.51 12.30 -11.25
CA ASP A 14 -2.61 13.55 -12.01
C ASP A 14 -1.42 14.46 -11.68
N ASN A 15 -1.16 14.69 -10.38
CA ASN A 15 -0.02 15.49 -9.91
C ASN A 15 1.33 14.89 -10.34
N LEU A 16 1.49 13.57 -10.25
CA LEU A 16 2.70 12.89 -10.69
C LEU A 16 2.90 13.02 -12.22
N HIS A 17 1.83 12.92 -13.00
CA HIS A 17 1.87 13.05 -14.45
C HIS A 17 2.24 14.47 -14.87
N GLU A 18 1.64 15.48 -14.25
CA GLU A 18 1.96 16.89 -14.50
C GLU A 18 3.43 17.21 -14.19
N LYS A 19 3.93 16.69 -13.06
CA LYS A 19 5.31 16.90 -12.60
C LYS A 19 6.33 16.15 -13.47
N PHE A 20 6.02 14.93 -13.89
CA PHE A 20 6.97 14.04 -14.56
C PHE A 20 6.47 13.63 -15.96
N LYS A 21 6.34 14.61 -16.86
CA LYS A 21 5.76 14.48 -18.21
C LYS A 21 6.40 13.42 -19.13
N LYS A 22 7.64 13.01 -18.87
CA LYS A 22 8.33 11.96 -19.64
C LYS A 22 8.14 10.55 -19.07
N SER A 23 7.46 10.41 -17.94
CA SER A 23 7.30 9.12 -17.30
C SER A 23 6.41 8.19 -18.12
N ALA A 24 6.86 6.97 -18.36
CA ALA A 24 6.04 5.85 -18.84
C ALA A 24 5.35 5.11 -17.69
N ALA A 25 5.95 5.15 -16.50
CA ALA A 25 5.41 4.50 -15.31
C ALA A 25 5.91 5.16 -14.03
N PHE A 26 5.14 4.96 -12.97
CA PHE A 26 5.45 5.33 -11.60
C PHE A 26 5.65 4.06 -10.77
N ILE A 27 6.84 3.89 -10.20
CA ILE A 27 7.13 2.84 -9.24
C ILE A 27 6.91 3.40 -7.84
N ILE A 28 5.90 2.89 -7.15
CA ILE A 28 5.62 3.19 -5.75
C ILE A 28 6.23 2.07 -4.90
N ARG A 29 7.18 2.47 -4.03
CA ARG A 29 7.85 1.55 -3.10
C ARG A 29 6.88 1.09 -2.00
N SER A 30 7.25 0.03 -1.30
CA SER A 30 6.42 -0.54 -0.25
C SER A 30 7.18 -0.75 1.04
N SER A 31 6.43 -0.80 2.15
CA SER A 31 6.90 -1.28 3.44
C SER A 31 5.88 -2.29 4.00
N PHE A 32 6.33 -3.26 4.79
CA PHE A 32 5.39 -4.16 5.44
C PHE A 32 4.66 -3.47 6.59
N ALA A 33 3.35 -3.66 6.63
CA ALA A 33 2.52 -3.23 7.73
C ALA A 33 1.88 -4.47 8.37
N LEU A 34 2.33 -4.79 9.58
CA LEU A 34 1.98 -6.01 10.29
C LEU A 34 0.81 -5.75 11.23
N PHE A 35 -0.17 -6.63 11.19
CA PHE A 35 -1.32 -6.58 12.08
C PHE A 35 -1.70 -7.98 12.54
N GLU A 36 -2.21 -8.08 13.75
CA GLU A 36 -2.80 -9.29 14.29
C GLU A 36 -4.32 -9.15 14.21
N ASN A 37 -5.01 -10.23 13.84
CA ASN A 37 -6.44 -10.32 13.95
C ASN A 37 -6.85 -11.74 14.38
N HIS A 38 -8.09 -11.87 14.79
CA HIS A 38 -8.70 -13.15 15.18
C HIS A 38 -9.78 -13.60 14.19
N TRP A 39 -9.85 -12.98 13.00
CA TRP A 39 -10.91 -13.20 12.01
C TRP A 39 -10.98 -14.65 11.49
N ALA A 40 -9.91 -15.44 11.64
CA ALA A 40 -9.93 -16.86 11.28
C ALA A 40 -10.68 -17.75 12.30
N ASN A 41 -10.86 -17.26 13.53
CA ASN A 41 -11.42 -18.03 14.65
C ASN A 41 -12.85 -17.59 15.03
N ILE A 42 -13.40 -16.60 14.34
CA ILE A 42 -14.77 -16.13 14.58
C ILE A 42 -15.77 -17.18 14.07
N SER A 43 -16.91 -17.30 14.75
CA SER A 43 -18.01 -18.17 14.31
C SER A 43 -19.13 -17.40 13.63
N LYS A 44 -19.28 -16.10 13.92
CA LYS A 44 -20.31 -15.24 13.33
C LYS A 44 -19.66 -14.09 12.55
N PRO A 45 -20.09 -13.83 11.31
CA PRO A 45 -19.60 -12.68 10.53
C PRO A 45 -19.80 -11.33 11.24
N THR A 46 -20.81 -11.21 12.10
CA THR A 46 -21.10 -10.02 12.92
C THR A 46 -19.98 -9.66 13.90
N ASP A 47 -19.09 -10.60 14.21
CA ASP A 47 -18.02 -10.43 15.19
C ASP A 47 -16.72 -9.91 14.53
N ILE A 48 -16.70 -9.72 13.19
CA ILE A 48 -15.59 -9.03 12.52
C ILE A 48 -15.70 -7.53 12.76
N ASP A 49 -14.63 -6.97 13.32
CA ASP A 49 -14.35 -5.54 13.29
C ASP A 49 -12.96 -5.26 12.71
N PHE A 50 -12.73 -3.99 12.39
CA PHE A 50 -11.46 -3.49 11.84
C PHE A 50 -10.65 -2.68 12.86
N ASN A 51 -10.93 -2.77 14.16
CA ASN A 51 -10.23 -2.03 15.21
C ASN A 51 -8.73 -2.36 15.27
N VAL A 52 -8.33 -3.51 14.73
CA VAL A 52 -6.93 -3.92 14.54
C VAL A 52 -6.10 -2.90 13.74
N PHE A 53 -6.74 -2.03 12.95
CA PHE A 53 -6.07 -0.95 12.22
C PHE A 53 -5.72 0.28 13.07
N THR A 54 -6.17 0.35 14.32
CA THR A 54 -5.86 1.46 15.23
C THR A 54 -4.36 1.60 15.47
N ASN A 55 -3.66 0.47 15.58
CA ASN A 55 -2.24 0.46 15.90
C ASN A 55 -1.51 -0.73 15.28
N ILE A 56 -1.10 -0.57 14.03
CA ILE A 56 -0.34 -1.60 13.30
C ILE A 56 1.16 -1.40 13.53
N SER A 57 1.95 -2.44 13.26
CA SER A 57 3.41 -2.36 13.33
C SER A 57 3.95 -2.16 11.91
N LEU A 58 4.45 -0.98 11.60
CA LEU A 58 5.09 -0.67 10.32
C LEU A 58 6.57 -1.02 10.40
N GLU A 59 7.06 -1.73 9.39
CA GLU A 59 8.46 -2.06 9.24
C GLU A 59 9.30 -0.78 9.07
N ASN A 60 10.40 -0.63 9.82
CA ASN A 60 11.34 0.48 9.64
C ASN A 60 12.28 0.23 8.46
N TYR A 61 11.72 -0.24 7.34
CA TYR A 61 12.43 -0.53 6.11
C TYR A 61 11.50 -0.29 4.92
N ILE A 62 12.04 0.38 3.92
CA ILE A 62 11.34 0.64 2.66
C ILE A 62 12.05 -0.18 1.58
N TRP A 63 11.31 -1.11 0.99
CA TRP A 63 11.84 -1.99 -0.03
C TRP A 63 12.27 -1.19 -1.27
N PRO A 64 13.44 -1.51 -1.87
CA PRO A 64 13.92 -0.83 -3.06
C PRO A 64 12.97 -1.04 -4.25
N ALA A 65 13.08 -0.16 -5.25
CA ALA A 65 12.34 -0.31 -6.51
C ALA A 65 12.63 -1.68 -7.15
N GLY A 66 11.61 -2.31 -7.73
CA GLY A 66 11.70 -3.67 -8.27
C GLY A 66 11.43 -4.78 -7.23
N PHE A 67 11.47 -4.46 -5.93
CA PHE A 67 11.16 -5.39 -4.85
C PHE A 67 9.84 -5.03 -4.19
N ARG A 68 8.82 -5.87 -4.41
CA ARG A 68 7.47 -5.71 -3.84
C ARG A 68 6.79 -4.38 -4.18
N SER A 69 7.36 -3.62 -5.11
CA SER A 69 6.85 -2.34 -5.55
C SER A 69 5.52 -2.52 -6.28
N LYS A 70 4.72 -1.45 -6.29
CA LYS A 70 3.54 -1.34 -7.16
C LYS A 70 3.88 -0.41 -8.31
N VAL A 71 3.53 -0.84 -9.51
CA VAL A 71 3.83 -0.11 -10.74
C VAL A 71 2.52 0.37 -11.31
N VAL A 72 2.41 1.67 -11.55
CA VAL A 72 1.30 2.27 -12.30
C VAL A 72 1.86 2.78 -13.61
N MET A 73 1.26 2.32 -14.70
CA MET A 73 1.81 2.43 -16.05
C MET A 73 0.89 3.30 -16.91
N ILE A 74 1.50 4.03 -17.84
CA ILE A 74 0.82 4.66 -18.97
C ILE A 74 0.93 3.67 -20.13
N PRO A 75 -0.13 2.89 -20.43
CA PRO A 75 -0.03 1.72 -21.31
C PRO A 75 0.58 2.02 -22.69
N GLU A 76 0.35 3.21 -23.22
CA GLU A 76 0.83 3.66 -24.53
C GLU A 76 2.36 3.73 -24.62
N TYR A 77 3.06 3.81 -23.47
CA TYR A 77 4.51 4.00 -23.39
C TYR A 77 5.28 2.75 -22.95
N ILE A 78 4.62 1.57 -22.91
CA ILE A 78 5.18 0.36 -22.30
C ILE A 78 5.14 -0.81 -23.28
N TYR A 79 6.31 -1.41 -23.55
CA TYR A 79 6.41 -2.63 -24.36
C TYR A 79 6.39 -3.90 -23.52
N SER A 80 7.00 -3.89 -22.34
CA SER A 80 7.08 -5.08 -21.48
C SER A 80 7.26 -4.75 -20.00
N THR A 81 6.76 -5.66 -19.16
CA THR A 81 6.70 -5.48 -17.70
C THR A 81 7.00 -6.79 -16.98
N HIS A 82 7.39 -6.67 -15.72
CA HIS A 82 7.34 -7.72 -14.72
C HIS A 82 6.52 -7.20 -13.52
N VAL A 83 6.04 -8.09 -12.65
CA VAL A 83 5.07 -7.76 -11.59
C VAL A 83 5.48 -6.61 -10.64
N HIS A 84 6.77 -6.26 -10.58
CA HIS A 84 7.30 -5.19 -9.74
C HIS A 84 8.12 -4.13 -10.49
N GLN A 85 8.26 -4.24 -11.82
CA GLN A 85 9.09 -3.32 -12.61
C GLN A 85 8.67 -3.23 -14.08
N VAL A 86 9.01 -2.13 -14.73
CA VAL A 86 8.95 -2.02 -16.18
C VAL A 86 10.26 -2.55 -16.76
N LEU A 87 10.16 -3.43 -17.75
CA LEU A 87 11.34 -4.01 -18.42
C LEU A 87 11.75 -3.14 -19.61
N GLN A 88 10.78 -2.63 -20.36
CA GLN A 88 11.05 -1.84 -21.55
C GLN A 88 9.96 -0.76 -21.78
N PRO A 89 10.29 0.53 -21.58
CA PRO A 89 9.45 1.65 -22.02
C PRO A 89 9.75 2.02 -23.48
N GLU A 90 8.89 2.87 -24.06
CA GLU A 90 9.11 3.52 -25.34
C GLU A 90 10.39 4.40 -25.32
N PRO A 91 11.17 4.49 -26.42
CA PRO A 91 12.35 5.36 -26.48
C PRO A 91 12.06 6.81 -26.06
N GLY A 92 12.90 7.35 -25.19
CA GLY A 92 12.75 8.72 -24.67
C GLY A 92 11.76 8.85 -23.51
N LYS A 93 11.07 7.78 -23.12
CA LYS A 93 10.28 7.71 -21.88
C LYS A 93 11.09 7.12 -20.74
N VAL A 94 10.73 7.47 -19.51
CA VAL A 94 11.45 7.06 -18.30
C VAL A 94 10.55 6.37 -17.29
N VAL A 95 11.13 5.52 -16.45
CA VAL A 95 10.43 4.92 -15.32
C VAL A 95 10.77 5.71 -14.08
N THR A 96 9.77 6.32 -13.45
CA THR A 96 9.98 7.22 -12.32
C THR A 96 9.71 6.49 -11.01
N THR A 97 10.73 6.37 -10.16
CA THR A 97 10.53 5.90 -8.79
C THR A 97 10.01 7.04 -7.92
N VAL A 98 8.81 6.87 -7.38
CA VAL A 98 8.16 7.88 -6.54
C VAL A 98 8.84 7.92 -5.17
N PRO A 99 9.20 9.11 -4.66
CA PRO A 99 9.73 9.24 -3.31
C PRO A 99 8.70 8.78 -2.24
N PRO A 100 9.11 7.99 -1.22
CA PRO A 100 8.22 7.45 -0.18
C PRO A 100 7.50 8.50 0.67
N GLU A 101 8.06 9.69 0.76
CA GLU A 101 7.45 10.86 1.38
C GLU A 101 6.26 11.40 0.55
N THR A 102 6.22 11.11 -0.75
CA THR A 102 5.09 11.43 -1.63
C THR A 102 4.08 10.29 -1.65
N ALA A 103 4.53 9.04 -1.80
CA ALA A 103 3.65 7.88 -1.81
C ALA A 103 4.38 6.62 -1.32
N LEU A 104 3.73 5.87 -0.42
CA LEU A 104 4.21 4.59 0.09
C LEU A 104 3.07 3.58 0.15
N VAL A 105 3.30 2.39 -0.37
CA VAL A 105 2.33 1.28 -0.27
C VAL A 105 2.57 0.52 1.04
N PHE A 106 1.53 0.41 1.86
CA PHE A 106 1.54 -0.50 3.00
C PHE A 106 1.16 -1.90 2.54
N HIS A 107 2.13 -2.80 2.52
CA HIS A 107 1.89 -4.19 2.21
C HIS A 107 1.43 -4.89 3.48
N LEU A 108 0.10 -4.96 3.65
CA LEU A 108 -0.51 -5.53 4.84
C LEU A 108 -0.20 -7.01 4.97
N ARG A 109 0.27 -7.41 6.15
CA ARG A 109 0.57 -8.80 6.50
C ARG A 109 -0.08 -9.15 7.82
N ARG A 110 -0.98 -10.13 7.77
CA ARG A 110 -1.48 -10.78 8.99
C ARG A 110 -0.34 -11.59 9.59
N VAL A 111 0.05 -11.26 10.82
CA VAL A 111 1.04 -12.02 11.58
C VAL A 111 0.35 -12.75 12.73
N MET A 112 0.93 -13.86 13.17
CA MET A 112 0.60 -14.46 14.45
C MET A 112 1.56 -13.88 15.50
N ARG A 113 1.08 -13.74 16.74
CA ARG A 113 1.79 -13.08 17.86
C ARG A 113 3.18 -13.64 18.13
N ASP A 114 3.38 -14.91 17.80
CA ASP A 114 4.60 -15.71 17.95
C ASP A 114 5.48 -15.73 16.68
N LYS A 115 5.03 -15.16 15.56
CA LYS A 115 5.70 -15.19 14.25
C LYS A 115 5.82 -13.80 13.64
N LEU A 116 6.49 -12.89 14.36
CA LEU A 116 6.95 -11.64 13.78
C LEU A 116 8.01 -11.95 12.70
N TRP A 117 7.55 -12.04 11.45
CA TRP A 117 8.35 -12.36 10.27
C TRP A 117 9.28 -11.25 9.79
N SER A 118 9.26 -10.07 10.41
CA SER A 118 10.17 -9.00 10.05
C SER A 118 11.41 -9.07 10.93
N SER A 119 12.57 -9.33 10.31
CA SER A 119 13.89 -9.14 10.93
C SER A 119 14.22 -7.67 11.17
N ASN A 120 13.41 -6.76 10.62
CA ASN A 120 13.59 -5.33 10.75
C ASN A 120 12.77 -4.83 11.94
N THR A 121 13.36 -3.91 12.71
CA THR A 121 12.65 -3.24 13.81
C THR A 121 11.35 -2.62 13.28
N THR A 122 10.24 -2.78 14.01
CA THR A 122 8.96 -2.17 13.63
C THR A 122 8.64 -1.00 14.54
N VAL A 123 7.86 -0.05 14.02
CA VAL A 123 7.33 1.09 14.76
C VAL A 123 5.81 1.06 14.73
N LYS A 124 5.19 1.43 15.84
CA LYS A 124 3.73 1.53 15.95
C LYS A 124 3.22 2.74 15.16
N THR A 125 2.14 2.57 14.41
CA THR A 125 1.50 3.64 13.63
C THR A 125 -0.02 3.48 13.59
N ASN A 126 -0.71 4.63 13.55
CA ASN A 126 -2.17 4.75 13.41
C ASN A 126 -2.59 5.15 12.00
N ALA A 127 -1.70 5.07 11.01
CA ALA A 127 -1.96 5.51 9.64
C ALA A 127 -3.14 4.79 8.95
N LEU A 128 -3.60 3.64 9.48
CA LEU A 128 -4.80 2.96 8.99
C LEU A 128 -6.06 3.21 9.82
N ALA A 129 -5.98 3.96 10.93
CA ALA A 129 -7.11 4.19 11.82
C ALA A 129 -8.29 4.86 11.09
N ARG A 130 -8.02 5.73 10.11
CA ARG A 130 -9.05 6.36 9.28
C ARG A 130 -9.91 5.39 8.46
N PHE A 131 -9.45 4.16 8.25
CA PHE A 131 -10.20 3.14 7.51
C PHE A 131 -11.11 2.29 8.39
N ILE A 132 -11.04 2.41 9.72
CA ILE A 132 -11.82 1.60 10.66
C ILE A 132 -13.32 1.79 10.41
N ASP A 133 -13.81 3.02 10.47
CA ASP A 133 -15.25 3.30 10.31
C ASP A 133 -15.78 2.94 8.91
N PRO A 134 -15.11 3.34 7.80
CA PRO A 134 -15.52 2.90 6.47
C PRO A 134 -15.57 1.38 6.31
N CYS A 135 -14.57 0.65 6.81
CA CYS A 135 -14.52 -0.81 6.73
C CYS A 135 -15.62 -1.47 7.56
N ASN A 136 -15.80 -1.03 8.82
CA ASN A 136 -16.87 -1.54 9.69
C ASN A 136 -18.26 -1.31 9.06
N LYS A 137 -18.52 -0.11 8.51
CA LYS A 137 -19.78 0.22 7.85
C LYS A 137 -20.01 -0.63 6.60
N SER A 138 -18.98 -0.79 5.77
CA SER A 138 -19.03 -1.60 4.55
C SER A 138 -19.29 -3.07 4.87
N TRP A 139 -18.61 -3.61 5.89
CA TRP A 139 -18.77 -4.98 6.32
C TRP A 139 -20.17 -5.28 6.86
N LYS A 140 -20.69 -4.44 7.78
CA LYS A 140 -22.07 -4.56 8.30
C LYS A 140 -23.10 -4.63 7.18
N LYS A 141 -23.02 -3.69 6.22
CA LYS A 141 -23.91 -3.68 5.05
C LYS A 141 -23.79 -4.95 4.19
N SER A 142 -22.63 -5.61 4.18
CA SER A 142 -22.42 -6.81 3.36
C SER A 142 -23.03 -8.07 3.98
N ILE A 143 -23.15 -8.13 5.31
CA ILE A 143 -23.70 -9.28 6.04
C ILE A 143 -25.20 -9.13 6.36
N GLU A 144 -25.76 -7.95 6.13
CA GLU A 144 -27.20 -7.66 6.22
C GLU A 144 -27.98 -7.99 4.92
N LYS A 145 -27.27 -8.44 3.87
CA LYS A 145 -27.87 -8.90 2.60
C LYS A 145 -28.21 -10.38 2.65
#